data_AF-A0A841E6T2-F1
#
_entry.id   AF-A0A841E6T2-F1
#
_cell.length_a   1.000
_cell.length_b   1.000
_cell.length_c   1.000
_cell.angle_alpha   90.00
_cell.angle_beta   90.00
_cell.angle_gamma   90.00
#
_symmetry.space_group_name_H-M   'P 1'
#
loop_
_entity.id
_entity.type
_entity.pdbx_description
1 polymer ?
#
loop_
_entity_poly.entity_id
_entity_poly.type
_entity_poly.pdbx_seq_one_letter_code
_entity_poly.pdbx_strand_id
1 'polypeptide(L)'
;METALVDQGFKSAVVDHGAALGIGVDIVQRNPADRGFVPQPKRWVIEQTYGTLAPHRRPVRDYEHRPASSESRVYWAMSDVMARRHTSSPSWRGA
;
A
#
# COMPACT_ATOMS: atom_id res chain seq x y z
N MET A 1 8.41 -13.23 16.13
CA MET A 1 8.30 -11.77 15.95
C MET A 1 8.00 -11.52 14.49
N GLU A 2 6.99 -10.71 14.20
CA GLU A 2 6.66 -10.33 12.83
C GLU A 2 7.65 -9.24 12.38
N THR A 3 8.36 -9.48 11.28
CA THR A 3 9.35 -8.55 10.74
C THR A 3 8.72 -7.74 9.61
N ALA A 4 8.78 -6.41 9.73
CA ALA A 4 8.37 -5.50 8.67
C ALA A 4 9.49 -5.40 7.62
N LEU A 5 9.15 -5.69 6.36
CA LEU A 5 10.05 -5.49 5.23
C LEU A 5 9.89 -4.07 4.68
N VAL A 6 10.98 -3.32 4.58
CA VAL A 6 10.98 -1.95 4.04
C VAL A 6 11.92 -1.86 2.84
N ASP A 7 11.69 -0.90 1.95
CA ASP A 7 12.55 -0.73 0.77
C ASP A 7 13.89 -0.04 1.11
N GLN A 8 14.88 -0.23 0.25
CA GLN A 8 16.23 0.33 0.37
C GLN A 8 16.31 1.87 0.45
N GLY A 9 15.24 2.60 0.17
CA GLY A 9 15.16 4.04 0.36
C GLY A 9 15.09 4.48 1.82
N PHE A 10 14.71 3.58 2.72
CA PHE A 10 14.70 3.83 4.16
C PHE A 10 16.12 3.73 4.76
N LYS A 11 16.38 4.58 5.77
CA LYS A 11 17.66 4.65 6.50
C LYS A 11 17.55 3.98 7.87
N SER A 12 18.67 3.86 8.59
CA SER A 12 18.74 3.23 9.93
C SER A 12 17.71 3.74 10.93
N ALA A 13 17.30 5.01 10.83
CA ALA A 13 16.29 5.60 11.70
C ALA A 13 14.97 4.81 11.77
N VAL A 14 14.55 4.16 10.68
CA VAL A 14 13.32 3.32 10.71
C VAL A 14 13.52 2.04 11.49
N VAL A 15 14.73 1.48 11.44
CA VAL A 15 15.11 0.26 12.16
C VAL A 15 15.17 0.55 13.66
N ASP A 16 15.79 1.67 14.03
CA ASP A 16 15.88 2.12 15.42
C ASP A 16 14.48 2.39 16.01
N HIS A 17 13.62 3.04 15.23
CA HIS A 17 12.24 3.30 15.64
C HIS A 17 11.42 2.00 15.78
N GLY A 18 11.56 1.07 14.83
CA GLY A 18 10.91 -0.24 14.90
C GLY A 18 11.33 -1.01 16.15
N ALA A 19 12.64 -1.03 16.45
CA ALA A 19 13.18 -1.67 17.63
C ALA A 19 12.61 -1.08 18.93
N ALA A 20 12.46 0.25 19.02
CA ALA A 20 11.82 0.92 20.16
C ALA A 20 10.34 0.52 20.35
N LEU A 21 9.67 0.07 19.29
CA LEU A 21 8.29 -0.42 19.30
C LEU A 21 8.19 -1.96 19.38
N GLY A 22 9.31 -2.68 19.47
CA GLY A 22 9.34 -4.15 19.47
C GLY A 22 9.05 -4.78 18.10
N ILE A 23 9.20 -4.03 17.01
CA ILE A 23 8.99 -4.47 15.63
C ILE A 23 10.35 -4.66 14.96
N GLY A 24 10.64 -5.88 14.49
CA GLY A 24 11.81 -6.12 13.66
C GLY A 24 11.63 -5.45 12.30
N VAL A 25 12.63 -4.73 11.81
CA VAL A 25 12.58 -4.07 10.50
C VAL A 25 13.76 -4.50 9.66
N ASP A 26 13.49 -5.13 8.51
CA ASP A 26 14.48 -5.56 7.55
C ASP A 26 14.43 -4.70 6.29
N ILE A 27 15.55 -4.04 5.98
CA ILE A 27 15.69 -3.24 4.77
C ILE A 27 16.02 -4.17 3.60
N VAL A 28 15.07 -4.33 2.70
CA VAL A 28 15.20 -5.17 1.50
C VAL A 28 16.04 -4.42 0.46
N GLN A 29 17.29 -4.86 0.32
CA GLN A 29 18.21 -4.37 -0.69
C GLN A 29 17.91 -4.99 -2.06
N ARG A 30 18.10 -4.21 -3.12
CA ARG A 30 18.07 -4.75 -4.48
C ARG A 30 19.30 -5.65 -4.68
N ASN A 31 19.11 -6.79 -5.34
CA ASN A 31 20.25 -7.60 -5.77
C ASN A 31 21.13 -6.80 -6.76
N PRO A 32 22.41 -6.56 -6.44
CA PRO A 32 23.30 -5.78 -7.30
C PRO A 32 23.59 -6.45 -8.65
N ALA A 33 23.40 -7.77 -8.77
CA ALA A 33 23.56 -8.50 -10.03
C ALA A 33 22.40 -8.26 -11.00
N ASP A 34 21.22 -7.87 -10.50
CA ASP A 34 20.04 -7.64 -11.32
C ASP A 34 20.20 -6.33 -12.10
N ARG A 35 20.00 -6.40 -13.42
CA ARG A 35 20.00 -5.23 -14.32
C ARG A 35 18.56 -4.82 -14.64
N GLY A 36 18.32 -3.51 -14.72
CA GLY A 36 16.99 -2.98 -15.03
C GLY A 36 16.05 -2.91 -13.80
N PHE A 37 14.75 -2.91 -14.06
CA PHE A 37 13.71 -2.88 -13.04
C PHE A 37 13.22 -4.30 -12.73
N VAL A 38 13.42 -4.75 -11.50
CA VAL A 38 12.91 -6.03 -11.00
C VAL A 38 11.77 -5.74 -10.01
N PRO A 39 10.52 -6.08 -10.35
CA PRO A 39 9.40 -5.91 -9.43
C PRO A 39 9.60 -6.77 -8.18
N GLN A 40 9.41 -6.19 -7.00
CA GLN A 40 9.44 -6.96 -5.76
C GLN A 40 8.23 -7.92 -5.69
N PRO A 41 8.41 -9.15 -5.17
CA PRO A 41 7.31 -10.08 -4.97
C PRO A 41 6.16 -9.43 -4.16
N LYS A 42 4.92 -9.61 -4.61
CA LYS A 42 3.68 -9.06 -3.99
C LYS A 42 3.54 -7.53 -3.97
N ARG A 43 4.53 -6.75 -4.45
CA ARG A 43 4.45 -5.28 -4.51
C ARG A 43 3.22 -4.79 -5.28
N TRP A 44 2.84 -5.50 -6.34
CA TRP A 44 1.66 -5.19 -7.14
C TRP A 44 0.34 -5.21 -6.33
N VAL A 45 0.25 -6.00 -5.24
CA VAL A 45 -0.94 -6.06 -4.39
C VAL A 45 -1.09 -4.76 -3.59
N ILE A 46 0.01 -4.24 -3.08
CA ILE A 46 0.07 -2.97 -2.35
C ILE A 46 -0.26 -1.83 -3.33
N GLU A 47 0.37 -1.81 -4.50
CA GLU A 47 0.12 -0.80 -5.53
C GLU A 47 -1.32 -0.84 -6.05
N GLN A 48 -1.91 -2.04 -6.23
CA GLN A 48 -3.31 -2.20 -6.58
C GLN A 48 -4.25 -1.64 -5.50
N THR A 49 -3.91 -1.83 -4.22
CA THR A 49 -4.66 -1.27 -3.10
C THR A 49 -4.63 0.25 -3.15
N TYR A 50 -3.44 0.85 -3.34
CA TYR A 50 -3.32 2.31 -3.51
C TYR A 50 -4.06 2.81 -4.76
N GLY A 51 -3.98 2.10 -5.88
CA GLY A 51 -4.74 2.41 -7.09
C GLY A 51 -6.26 2.36 -6.88
N THR A 52 -6.73 1.48 -5.99
CA THR A 52 -8.14 1.38 -5.60
C THR A 52 -8.57 2.54 -4.69
N LEU A 53 -7.68 3.00 -3.81
CA LEU A 53 -7.95 4.13 -2.91
C LEU A 53 -7.81 5.50 -3.59
N ALA A 54 -7.00 5.62 -4.65
CA ALA A 54 -6.72 6.89 -5.32
C ALA A 54 -7.94 7.65 -5.86
N PRO A 55 -8.94 7.01 -6.50
CA PRO A 55 -10.18 7.66 -6.91
C PRO A 55 -10.94 8.29 -5.74
N HIS A 56 -10.79 7.74 -4.53
CA HIS A 56 -11.50 8.18 -3.33
C HIS A 56 -10.90 9.41 -2.67
N ARG A 57 -9.90 10.08 -3.31
CA ARG A 57 -9.18 11.34 -3.00
C ARG A 57 -8.79 11.57 -1.54
N ARG A 58 -9.76 11.57 -0.64
CA ARG A 58 -9.64 11.62 0.82
C ARG A 58 -8.42 10.76 1.25
N PRO A 59 -8.38 9.42 1.12
CA PRO A 59 -7.31 8.60 1.69
C PRO A 59 -5.90 8.88 1.14
N VAL A 60 -5.78 9.52 -0.03
CA VAL A 60 -4.51 9.78 -0.70
C VAL A 60 -3.98 11.19 -0.43
N ARG A 61 -4.85 12.16 -0.15
CA ARG A 61 -4.44 13.57 0.04
C ARG A 61 -4.42 14.01 1.49
N ASP A 62 -5.28 13.45 2.34
CA ASP A 62 -5.42 13.91 3.72
C ASP A 62 -4.95 12.83 4.68
N TYR A 63 -4.05 13.21 5.58
CA TYR A 63 -3.80 12.45 6.80
C TYR A 63 -4.88 12.80 7.81
N GLU A 64 -5.70 11.82 8.18
CA GLU A 64 -6.70 12.04 9.23
C GLU A 64 -6.02 12.15 10.60
N HIS A 65 -6.50 13.08 11.42
CA HIS A 65 -6.05 13.21 12.80
C HIS A 65 -6.36 11.96 13.64
N ARG A 66 -7.46 11.26 13.32
CA ARG A 66 -7.88 10.04 14.02
C ARG A 66 -7.77 8.82 13.11
N PRO A 67 -7.11 7.73 13.55
CA PRO A 67 -7.01 6.49 12.77
C PRO A 67 -8.38 5.92 12.36
N ALA A 68 -9.38 5.97 13.24
CA ALA A 68 -10.74 5.51 12.96
C ALA A 68 -11.39 6.25 11.77
N SER A 69 -11.05 7.53 11.57
CA SER A 69 -11.53 8.28 10.42
C SER A 69 -10.89 7.80 9.13
N SER A 70 -9.58 7.50 9.13
CA SER A 70 -8.89 6.91 7.98
C SER A 70 -9.48 5.54 7.64
N GLU A 71 -9.67 4.70 8.64
CA GLU A 71 -10.25 3.36 8.53
C GLU A 71 -11.64 3.40 7.89
N SER A 72 -12.51 4.31 8.35
CA SER A 72 -13.85 4.48 7.77
C SER A 72 -13.83 4.79 6.26
N ARG A 73 -12.86 5.59 5.80
CA ARG A 73 -12.70 5.93 4.38
C ARG A 73 -12.19 4.74 3.57
N VAL A 74 -11.34 3.90 4.16
CA VAL A 74 -10.86 2.66 3.51
C VAL A 74 -12.03 1.70 3.31
N TYR A 75 -12.87 1.51 4.33
CA TYR A 75 -14.07 0.68 4.19
C TYR A 75 -15.03 1.21 3.13
N TRP A 76 -15.29 2.52 3.12
CA TRP A 76 -16.11 3.15 2.10
C TRP A 76 -15.59 2.87 0.67
N ALA A 77 -14.28 3.05 0.46
CA ALA A 77 -13.66 2.79 -0.83
C ALA A 77 -13.79 1.33 -1.29
N MET A 78 -13.64 0.39 -0.35
CA MET A 78 -13.78 -1.05 -0.65
C MET A 78 -15.25 -1.44 -0.91
N SER A 79 -16.21 -0.87 -0.18
CA SER A 79 -17.65 -1.08 -0.43
C SER A 79 -18.04 -0.66 -1.84
N ASP A 80 -17.58 0.50 -2.30
CA ASP A 80 -17.82 1.02 -3.64
C ASP A 80 -17.19 0.13 -4.75
N VAL A 81 -15.99 -0.41 -4.50
CA VAL A 81 -15.37 -1.40 -5.40
C VAL A 81 -16.18 -2.68 -5.49
N MET A 82 -16.65 -3.21 -4.35
CA MET A 82 -17.46 -4.42 -4.33
C MET A 82 -18.80 -4.19 -5.03
N ALA A 83 -19.45 -3.05 -4.80
CA ALA A 83 -20.68 -2.67 -5.50
C ALA A 83 -20.49 -2.62 -7.02
N ARG A 84 -19.39 -2.01 -7.50
CA ARG A 84 -19.03 -1.99 -8.93
C ARG A 84 -18.70 -3.36 -9.52
N ARG A 85 -18.24 -4.33 -8.72
CA ARG A 85 -18.01 -5.70 -9.21
C ARG A 85 -19.32 -6.45 -9.42
N HIS A 86 -20.34 -6.14 -8.61
CA HIS A 86 -21.68 -6.72 -8.75
C HIS A 86 -22.48 -6.11 -9.90
N THR A 87 -22.22 -4.86 -10.26
CA THR A 87 -22.78 -4.25 -11.46
C THR A 87 -21.83 -4.48 -12.62
N SER A 88 -22.21 -5.28 -13.61
CA SER A 88 -21.50 -5.41 -14.89
C SER A 88 -21.52 -4.07 -15.64
N SER A 89 -20.77 -3.08 -15.16
CA SER A 89 -20.63 -1.80 -15.83
C SER A 89 -19.65 -2.02 -16.98
N PRO A 90 -20.01 -1.67 -18.23
CA PRO A 90 -19.14 -1.86 -19.37
C PRO A 90 -17.78 -1.22 -19.09
N SER A 91 -16.71 -2.00 -19.23
CA SER A 91 -15.37 -1.40 -19.26
C SER A 91 -15.30 -0.48 -20.48
N TRP A 92 -14.59 0.66 -20.40
CA TRP A 92 -14.43 1.54 -21.57
C TRP A 92 -13.81 0.79 -22.78
N ARG A 93 -13.15 -0.35 -22.54
CA ARG A 93 -12.54 -1.21 -23.56
C ARG A 93 -13.55 -2.01 -24.38
N GLY A 94 -14.85 -1.97 -24.04
CA GLY A 94 -15.93 -2.61 -24.77
C GLY A 94 -16.86 -1.65 -25.50
N ALA A 95 -16.46 -0.38 -25.67
CA ALA A 95 -17.16 0.62 -26.47
C ALA A 95 -16.52 0.77 -27.85
#